data_AF-A0A1V5YWA4-F1
#
_entry.id   AF-A0A1V5YWA4-F1
#
_cell.length_a   1.000
_cell.length_b   1.000
_cell.length_c   1.000
_cell.angle_alpha   90.00
_cell.angle_beta   90.00
_cell.angle_gamma   90.00
#
_symmetry.space_group_name_H-M   'P 1'
#
loop_
_entity.id
_entity.type
_entity.pdbx_description
1 polymer ?
#
loop_
_entity_poly.entity_id
_entity_poly.type
_entity_poly.pdbx_seq_one_letter_code
_entity_poly.pdbx_strand_id
1 'polypeptide(L)'
;MKDKDKLKKLVQIIGDLLKVEGNEWLIDEILKIIGETSPVEEIAKHSVIQNIHEYCVEQKIEKQATEFYNSFPIQEIKDQLIQDYKKMEHERRRDDFENFCLCLYQQIENITNCLFETGVVSTWNNVKHNIAIKSFYDRNQKQYVLPTNGGTSIEKLVFQNTNPIDDLSKWQANRKFRAILYFFYFNKEVTRDDYEFNSIYFTHEEIYQMRNQNHRGSKPSEYQKKTLNKIQGNESKYYFKFYGFLQDFITQIEYNVSNQSILTEKKTENKKTFKGKTANTLGDNPDLAKLFEQLKKKD
;
A
#
# COMPACT_ATOMS: atom_id res chain seq x y z
N MET A 1 -28.92 -1.66 43.14
CA MET A 1 -29.52 -0.52 42.40
C MET A 1 -31.04 -0.61 42.52
N LYS A 2 -31.69 0.34 43.18
CA LYS A 2 -33.17 0.42 43.15
C LYS A 2 -33.59 0.78 41.71
N ASP A 3 -34.64 0.14 41.20
CA ASP A 3 -35.31 0.44 39.91
C ASP A 3 -34.62 0.12 38.56
N LYS A 4 -33.67 -0.84 38.51
CA LYS A 4 -33.00 -1.26 37.25
C LYS A 4 -33.97 -1.61 36.10
N ASP A 5 -35.09 -2.26 36.39
CA ASP A 5 -36.06 -2.67 35.36
C ASP A 5 -36.90 -1.50 34.82
N LYS A 6 -37.21 -0.50 35.66
CA LYS A 6 -37.89 0.72 35.19
C LYS A 6 -36.96 1.53 34.28
N LEU A 7 -35.68 1.63 34.65
CA LEU A 7 -34.67 2.30 33.84
C LEU A 7 -34.47 1.59 32.48
N LYS A 8 -34.46 0.25 32.45
CA LYS A 8 -34.44 -0.50 31.18
C LYS A 8 -35.64 -0.18 30.29
N LYS A 9 -36.85 -0.11 30.86
CA LYS A 9 -38.06 0.25 30.10
C LYS A 9 -37.96 1.67 29.54
N LEU A 10 -37.46 2.63 30.32
CA LEU A 10 -37.25 4.00 29.85
C LEU A 10 -36.24 4.05 28.68
N VAL A 11 -35.11 3.36 28.79
CA VAL A 11 -34.10 3.28 27.71
C VAL A 11 -34.70 2.65 26.45
N GLN A 12 -35.52 1.61 26.59
CA GLN A 12 -36.20 0.98 25.45
C GLN A 12 -37.15 1.96 24.75
N ILE A 13 -37.96 2.70 25.51
CA ILE A 13 -38.88 3.71 24.97
C ILE A 13 -38.11 4.79 24.22
N ILE A 14 -37.03 5.33 24.80
CA ILE A 14 -36.17 6.31 24.13
C ILE A 14 -35.61 5.72 22.83
N GLY A 15 -35.09 4.49 22.87
CA GLY A 15 -34.54 3.82 21.69
C GLY A 15 -35.57 3.59 20.58
N ASP A 16 -36.82 3.32 20.91
CA ASP A 16 -37.89 3.16 19.92
C ASP A 16 -38.34 4.52 19.34
N LEU A 17 -38.35 5.58 20.15
CA LEU A 17 -38.65 6.94 19.69
C LEU A 17 -37.57 7.48 18.73
N LEU A 18 -36.30 7.13 18.95
CA LEU A 18 -35.18 7.54 18.10
C LEU A 18 -35.17 6.87 16.72
N LYS A 19 -35.93 5.79 16.51
CA LYS A 19 -36.08 5.15 15.19
C LYS A 19 -37.08 5.87 14.28
N VAL A 20 -37.85 6.80 14.83
CA VAL A 20 -38.87 7.54 14.08
C VAL A 20 -38.22 8.78 13.47
N GLU A 21 -38.30 8.89 12.16
CA GLU A 21 -37.80 10.05 11.40
C GLU A 21 -38.46 11.35 11.90
N GLY A 22 -37.68 12.41 12.13
CA GLY A 22 -38.15 13.68 12.69
C GLY A 22 -38.01 13.82 14.22
N ASN A 23 -37.57 12.75 14.91
CA ASN A 23 -37.30 12.78 16.36
C ASN A 23 -35.81 13.01 16.70
N GLU A 24 -34.99 13.47 15.75
CA GLU A 24 -33.54 13.65 15.95
C GLU A 24 -33.25 14.64 17.08
N TRP A 25 -34.13 15.64 17.28
CA TRP A 25 -34.07 16.64 18.34
C TRP A 25 -34.12 16.05 19.76
N LEU A 26 -34.64 14.84 19.93
CA LEU A 26 -34.77 14.18 21.23
C LEU A 26 -33.40 13.95 21.89
N ILE A 27 -32.36 13.67 21.09
CA ILE A 27 -31.00 13.51 21.61
C ILE A 27 -30.47 14.84 22.17
N ASP A 28 -30.67 15.94 21.44
CA ASP A 28 -30.19 17.26 21.86
C ASP A 28 -30.85 17.68 23.17
N GLU A 29 -32.15 17.46 23.34
CA GLU A 29 -32.85 17.81 24.58
C GLU A 29 -32.42 16.92 25.75
N ILE A 30 -32.20 15.62 25.51
CA ILE A 30 -31.65 14.72 26.54
C ILE A 30 -30.25 15.18 26.97
N LEU A 31 -29.36 15.47 26.02
CA LEU A 31 -28.00 15.93 26.31
C LEU A 31 -27.99 17.27 27.04
N LYS A 32 -28.89 18.18 26.69
CA LYS A 32 -29.05 19.47 27.35
C LYS A 32 -29.48 19.31 28.81
N ILE A 33 -30.55 18.55 29.07
CA ILE A 33 -31.02 18.28 30.43
C ILE A 33 -29.91 17.64 31.27
N ILE A 34 -29.21 16.66 30.69
CA ILE A 34 -28.08 15.97 31.33
C ILE A 34 -26.94 16.96 31.65
N GLY A 35 -26.57 17.84 30.71
CA GLY A 35 -25.53 18.85 30.88
C GLY A 35 -25.87 19.94 31.91
N GLU A 36 -27.16 20.21 32.13
CA GLU A 36 -27.65 21.11 33.18
C GLU A 36 -27.62 20.45 34.58
N THR A 37 -27.75 19.13 34.67
CA THR A 37 -27.79 18.40 35.95
C THR A 37 -26.44 17.88 36.42
N SER A 38 -25.53 17.57 35.49
CA SER A 38 -24.19 17.10 35.80
C SER A 38 -23.18 17.75 34.85
N PRO A 39 -22.03 18.23 35.34
CA PRO A 39 -20.98 18.77 34.48
C PRO A 39 -20.59 17.74 33.42
N VAL A 40 -20.52 18.14 32.15
CA VAL A 40 -20.16 17.28 31.00
C VAL A 40 -18.85 16.52 31.25
N GLU A 41 -17.91 17.15 31.96
CA GLU A 41 -16.61 16.58 32.34
C GLU A 41 -16.71 15.39 33.29
N GLU A 42 -17.73 15.33 34.15
CA GLU A 42 -17.96 14.17 35.03
C GLU A 42 -18.61 13.02 34.28
N ILE A 43 -19.50 13.34 33.33
CA ILE A 43 -20.16 12.36 32.47
C ILE A 43 -19.17 11.69 31.53
N ALA A 44 -18.25 12.47 30.93
CA ALA A 44 -17.20 11.97 30.05
C ALA A 44 -16.22 11.02 30.76
N LYS A 45 -16.09 11.11 32.09
CA LYS A 45 -15.28 10.18 32.90
C LYS A 45 -15.98 8.85 33.16
N HIS A 46 -17.28 8.74 32.88
CA HIS A 46 -18.02 7.51 33.12
C HIS A 46 -17.54 6.41 32.15
N SER A 47 -17.20 5.23 32.69
CA SER A 47 -16.59 4.13 31.92
C SER A 47 -17.43 3.69 30.72
N VAL A 48 -18.75 3.72 30.82
CA VAL A 48 -19.65 3.42 29.69
C VAL A 48 -19.50 4.43 28.54
N ILE A 49 -19.37 5.72 28.85
CA ILE A 49 -19.18 6.77 27.84
C ILE A 49 -17.82 6.63 27.17
N GLN A 50 -16.78 6.34 27.96
CA GLN A 50 -15.44 6.02 27.42
C GLN A 50 -15.48 4.78 26.51
N ASN A 51 -16.18 3.72 26.90
CA ASN A 51 -16.33 2.52 26.07
C ASN A 51 -17.05 2.79 24.75
N ILE A 52 -18.10 3.61 24.76
CA ILE A 52 -18.81 4.03 23.54
C ILE A 52 -17.87 4.84 22.65
N HIS A 53 -17.12 5.79 23.23
CA HIS A 53 -16.13 6.57 22.50
C HIS A 53 -15.08 5.67 21.83
N GLU A 54 -14.48 4.75 22.57
CA GLU A 54 -13.49 3.81 22.02
C GLU A 54 -14.10 2.89 20.94
N TYR A 55 -15.35 2.46 21.10
CA TYR A 55 -16.05 1.70 20.06
C TYR A 55 -16.28 2.52 18.78
N CYS A 56 -16.66 3.80 18.90
CA CYS A 56 -16.80 4.70 17.76
C CYS A 56 -15.45 4.97 17.07
N VAL A 57 -14.38 5.05 17.85
CA VAL A 57 -13.01 5.18 17.34
C VAL A 57 -12.61 3.93 16.55
N GLU A 58 -12.83 2.75 17.11
CA GLU A 58 -12.50 1.48 16.47
C GLU A 58 -13.18 1.34 15.10
N GLN A 59 -14.47 1.69 15.01
CA GLN A 59 -15.20 1.68 13.73
C GLN A 59 -14.58 2.63 12.69
N LYS A 60 -14.11 3.81 13.12
CA LYS A 60 -13.46 4.76 12.21
C LYS A 60 -12.12 4.22 11.72
N ILE A 61 -11.32 3.63 12.61
CA ILE A 61 -10.02 3.04 12.27
C ILE A 61 -10.21 1.86 11.32
N GLU A 62 -11.17 0.96 11.59
CA GLU A 62 -11.52 -0.17 10.72
C GLU A 62 -11.90 0.30 9.31
N LYS A 63 -12.79 1.30 9.24
CA LYS A 63 -13.22 1.88 7.96
C LYS A 63 -12.03 2.48 7.21
N GLN A 64 -11.22 3.30 7.87
CA GLN A 64 -10.05 3.94 7.26
C GLN A 64 -9.04 2.90 6.74
N ALA A 65 -8.73 1.88 7.53
CA ALA A 65 -7.80 0.83 7.14
C ALA A 65 -8.30 0.05 5.91
N THR A 66 -9.60 -0.28 5.90
CA THR A 66 -10.25 -0.98 4.77
C THR A 66 -10.26 -0.12 3.52
N GLU A 67 -10.60 1.17 3.64
CA GLU A 67 -10.61 2.12 2.52
C GLU A 67 -9.21 2.36 1.96
N PHE A 68 -8.21 2.48 2.84
CA PHE A 68 -6.82 2.75 2.47
C PHE A 68 -6.20 1.65 1.61
N TYR A 69 -6.52 0.38 1.87
CA TYR A 69 -6.05 -0.76 1.08
C TYR A 69 -7.08 -1.31 0.09
N ASN A 70 -8.20 -0.61 -0.15
CA ASN A 70 -9.30 -1.14 -0.93
C ASN A 70 -8.86 -1.53 -2.36
N SER A 71 -8.06 -0.69 -3.01
CA SER A 71 -7.50 -0.90 -4.34
C SER A 71 -6.21 -1.73 -4.39
N PHE A 72 -5.71 -2.20 -3.24
CA PHE A 72 -4.41 -2.85 -3.20
C PHE A 72 -4.41 -4.18 -3.99
N PRO A 73 -3.47 -4.39 -4.93
CA PRO A 73 -3.57 -5.47 -5.92
C PRO A 73 -3.18 -6.86 -5.38
N ILE A 74 -2.44 -6.94 -4.27
CA ILE A 74 -1.94 -8.20 -3.71
C ILE A 74 -2.89 -8.66 -2.59
N GLN A 75 -3.82 -9.56 -2.92
CA GLN A 75 -4.87 -9.99 -2.00
C GLN A 75 -4.32 -10.81 -0.82
N GLU A 76 -3.27 -11.58 -1.05
CA GLU A 76 -2.69 -12.52 -0.09
C GLU A 76 -2.18 -11.85 1.20
N ILE A 77 -1.81 -10.58 1.11
CA ILE A 77 -1.29 -9.80 2.26
C ILE A 77 -2.25 -8.71 2.74
N LYS A 78 -3.37 -8.47 2.02
CA LYS A 78 -4.25 -7.32 2.25
C LYS A 78 -4.84 -7.30 3.67
N ASP A 79 -5.34 -8.43 4.16
CA ASP A 79 -5.91 -8.52 5.52
C ASP A 79 -4.87 -8.19 6.59
N GLN A 80 -3.64 -8.68 6.41
CA GLN A 80 -2.53 -8.39 7.34
C GLN A 80 -2.17 -6.90 7.30
N LEU A 81 -2.15 -6.29 6.12
CA LEU A 81 -1.89 -4.85 5.96
C LEU A 81 -2.96 -3.99 6.65
N ILE A 82 -4.24 -4.37 6.53
CA ILE A 82 -5.34 -3.73 7.24
C ILE A 82 -5.11 -3.82 8.76
N GLN A 83 -4.79 -5.01 9.28
CA GLN A 83 -4.54 -5.18 10.72
C GLN A 83 -3.35 -4.36 11.21
N ASP A 84 -2.27 -4.27 10.44
CA ASP A 84 -1.08 -3.51 10.84
C ASP A 84 -1.31 -2.00 10.74
N TYR A 85 -2.13 -1.53 9.80
CA TYR A 85 -2.61 -0.14 9.77
C TYR A 85 -3.42 0.20 11.01
N LYS A 86 -4.36 -0.68 11.42
CA LYS A 86 -5.16 -0.45 12.64
C LYS A 86 -4.27 -0.32 13.87
N LYS A 87 -3.29 -1.22 14.04
CA LYS A 87 -2.32 -1.14 15.14
C LYS A 87 -1.53 0.17 15.07
N MET A 88 -1.03 0.55 13.89
CA MET A 88 -0.33 1.80 13.67
C MET A 88 -1.15 3.01 14.16
N GLU A 89 -2.44 3.08 13.82
CA GLU A 89 -3.35 4.14 14.29
C GLU A 89 -3.54 4.13 15.82
N HIS A 90 -3.65 2.96 16.44
CA HIS A 90 -3.73 2.88 17.89
C HIS A 90 -2.47 3.41 18.57
N GLU A 91 -1.28 3.06 18.07
CA GLU A 91 -0.02 3.56 18.62
C GLU A 91 0.14 5.06 18.39
N ARG A 92 -0.29 5.56 17.23
CA ARG A 92 -0.37 7.01 16.99
C ARG A 92 -1.23 7.72 18.03
N ARG A 93 -2.41 7.18 18.35
CA ARG A 93 -3.35 7.78 19.32
C ARG A 93 -2.83 7.74 20.76
N ARG A 94 -2.00 6.76 21.09
CA ARG A 94 -1.31 6.66 22.38
C ARG A 94 -0.06 7.53 22.46
N ASP A 95 0.29 8.22 21.36
CA ASP A 95 1.54 8.96 21.20
C ASP A 95 2.78 8.06 21.38
N ASP A 96 2.64 6.78 21.05
CA ASP A 96 3.74 5.81 21.05
C ASP A 96 4.41 5.82 19.69
N PHE A 97 5.38 6.72 19.53
CA PHE A 97 6.07 6.92 18.26
C PHE A 97 6.93 5.73 17.84
N GLU A 98 7.53 5.02 18.80
CA GLU A 98 8.38 3.87 18.54
C GLU A 98 7.56 2.67 18.02
N ASN A 99 6.44 2.36 18.67
CA ASN A 99 5.55 1.29 18.21
C ASN A 99 4.78 1.68 16.94
N PHE A 100 4.45 2.96 16.75
CA PHE A 100 3.96 3.45 15.46
C PHE A 100 4.94 3.13 14.32
N CYS A 101 6.23 3.43 14.50
CA CYS A 101 7.26 3.13 13.49
C CYS A 101 7.40 1.63 13.24
N LEU A 102 7.25 0.79 14.27
CA LEU A 102 7.25 -0.66 14.15
C LEU A 102 6.08 -1.16 13.29
N CYS A 103 4.84 -0.75 13.58
CA CYS A 103 3.66 -1.15 12.82
C CYS A 103 3.69 -0.62 11.38
N LEU A 104 4.20 0.59 11.18
CA LEU A 104 4.40 1.16 9.85
C LEU A 104 5.46 0.36 9.06
N TYR A 105 6.58 0.02 9.68
CA TYR A 105 7.61 -0.81 9.06
C TYR A 105 7.08 -2.21 8.69
N GLN A 106 6.26 -2.83 9.54
CA GLN A 106 5.68 -4.15 9.27
C GLN A 106 4.85 -4.16 7.97
N GLN A 107 4.08 -3.11 7.70
CA GLN A 107 3.34 -2.96 6.44
C GLN A 107 4.29 -2.93 5.23
N ILE A 108 5.35 -2.11 5.31
CA ILE A 108 6.36 -2.00 4.24
C ILE A 108 7.12 -3.31 4.04
N GLU A 109 7.52 -3.96 5.14
CA GLU A 109 8.26 -5.22 5.13
C GLU A 109 7.44 -6.35 4.52
N ASN A 110 6.14 -6.43 4.83
CA ASN A 110 5.24 -7.42 4.27
C ASN A 110 5.10 -7.25 2.75
N ILE A 111 4.83 -6.02 2.28
CA ILE A 111 4.79 -5.70 0.85
C ILE A 111 6.12 -6.03 0.18
N THR A 112 7.23 -5.64 0.82
CA THR A 112 8.59 -5.83 0.30
C THR A 112 8.91 -7.30 0.12
N ASN A 113 8.65 -8.13 1.14
CA ASN A 113 8.92 -9.56 1.07
C ASN A 113 8.02 -10.25 0.03
N CYS A 114 6.73 -9.92 -0.01
CA CYS A 114 5.82 -10.49 -1.00
C CYS A 114 6.27 -10.21 -2.44
N LEU A 115 6.55 -8.94 -2.77
CA LEU A 115 7.01 -8.55 -4.10
C LEU A 115 8.41 -9.08 -4.43
N PHE A 116 9.26 -9.24 -3.42
CA PHE A 116 10.61 -9.75 -3.62
C PHE A 116 10.56 -11.21 -4.09
N GLU A 117 9.81 -12.05 -3.39
CA GLU A 117 9.66 -13.47 -3.74
C GLU A 117 8.92 -13.65 -5.07
N THR A 118 7.84 -12.90 -5.30
CA THR A 118 6.99 -13.08 -6.49
C THR A 118 7.57 -12.45 -7.77
N GLY A 119 8.34 -11.36 -7.67
CA GLY A 119 8.78 -10.59 -8.84
C GLY A 119 10.29 -10.36 -8.98
N VAL A 120 11.04 -10.24 -7.89
CA VAL A 120 12.49 -9.95 -7.97
C VAL A 120 13.29 -11.23 -8.14
N VAL A 121 13.04 -12.26 -7.34
CA VAL A 121 13.84 -13.49 -7.31
C VAL A 121 13.94 -14.15 -8.70
N SER A 122 12.83 -14.21 -9.44
CA SER A 122 12.78 -14.84 -10.76
C SER A 122 13.45 -14.03 -11.88
N THR A 123 13.63 -12.71 -11.68
CA THR A 123 14.11 -11.80 -12.74
C THR A 123 15.52 -11.28 -12.51
N TRP A 124 15.98 -11.21 -11.26
CA TRP A 124 17.22 -10.56 -10.83
C TRP A 124 18.44 -10.94 -11.66
N ASN A 125 18.74 -12.25 -11.77
CA ASN A 125 19.94 -12.75 -12.45
C ASN A 125 20.01 -12.36 -13.93
N ASN A 126 18.85 -12.17 -14.57
CA ASN A 126 18.77 -11.79 -15.98
C ASN A 126 18.96 -10.29 -16.21
N VAL A 127 18.75 -9.46 -15.18
CA VAL A 127 18.70 -8.01 -15.35
C VAL A 127 19.71 -7.24 -14.52
N LYS A 128 20.36 -7.86 -13.51
CA LYS A 128 21.23 -7.15 -12.54
C LYS A 128 22.33 -6.28 -13.18
N HIS A 129 22.83 -6.68 -14.35
CA HIS A 129 23.86 -5.93 -15.09
C HIS A 129 23.30 -4.90 -16.08
N ASN A 130 21.99 -4.83 -16.26
CA ASN A 130 21.34 -3.80 -17.09
C ASN A 130 21.54 -2.43 -16.46
N ILE A 131 21.53 -1.40 -17.30
CA ILE A 131 21.61 0.00 -16.86
C ILE A 131 20.28 0.36 -16.17
N ALA A 132 20.35 0.77 -14.90
CA ALA A 132 19.19 1.14 -14.07
C ALA A 132 18.75 2.59 -14.26
N ILE A 133 19.73 3.45 -14.54
CA ILE A 133 19.56 4.89 -14.60
C ILE A 133 19.27 5.30 -16.04
N LYS A 134 18.08 5.83 -16.29
CA LYS A 134 17.79 6.49 -17.56
C LYS A 134 18.52 7.83 -17.59
N SER A 135 19.20 8.10 -18.69
CA SER A 135 19.75 9.43 -18.93
C SER A 135 18.67 10.33 -19.55
N PHE A 136 18.89 11.64 -19.44
CA PHE A 136 18.10 12.77 -19.93
C PHE A 136 16.85 12.47 -20.79
N TYR A 137 15.77 13.20 -20.52
CA TYR A 137 14.61 13.22 -21.41
C TYR A 137 15.03 13.71 -22.80
N ASP A 138 15.04 12.82 -23.78
CA ASP A 138 15.27 13.16 -25.16
C ASP A 138 14.03 13.88 -25.69
N ARG A 139 14.14 15.20 -25.84
CA ARG A 139 13.03 16.04 -26.32
C ARG A 139 12.62 15.72 -27.76
N ASN A 140 13.51 15.16 -28.56
CA ASN A 140 13.23 14.77 -29.95
C ASN A 140 12.44 13.46 -29.98
N GLN A 141 12.80 12.50 -29.13
CA GLN A 141 12.13 11.21 -29.05
C GLN A 141 10.95 11.18 -28.05
N LYS A 142 10.76 12.27 -27.29
CA LYS A 142 9.77 12.42 -26.20
C LYS A 142 9.83 11.28 -25.17
N GLN A 143 11.01 10.73 -24.95
CA GLN A 143 11.23 9.61 -24.03
C GLN A 143 12.57 9.76 -23.31
N TYR A 144 12.69 9.11 -22.16
CA TYR A 144 13.95 8.98 -21.45
C TYR A 144 14.80 7.87 -22.11
N VAL A 145 16.06 8.19 -22.43
CA VAL A 145 17.00 7.30 -23.14
C VAL A 145 18.12 6.82 -22.22
N LEU A 146 18.58 5.58 -22.37
CA LEU A 146 19.68 5.07 -21.57
C LEU A 146 21.02 5.75 -21.94
N PRO A 147 21.90 6.03 -20.96
CA PRO A 147 23.20 6.64 -21.24
C PRO A 147 24.04 5.67 -22.06
N THR A 148 24.56 6.15 -23.18
CA THR A 148 25.46 5.38 -24.05
C THR A 148 26.83 5.13 -23.42
N ASN A 149 27.22 5.92 -22.41
CA ASN A 149 28.43 5.75 -21.59
C ASN A 149 28.17 6.17 -20.13
N GLY A 150 28.77 5.49 -19.15
CA GLY A 150 28.75 5.88 -17.73
C GLY A 150 27.49 5.51 -16.93
N GLY A 151 26.67 4.57 -17.42
CA GLY A 151 25.49 4.08 -16.71
C GLY A 151 25.80 3.28 -15.44
N THR A 152 24.96 3.42 -14.42
CA THR A 152 24.98 2.60 -13.19
C THR A 152 24.12 1.36 -13.42
N SER A 153 24.67 0.17 -13.17
CA SER A 153 23.89 -1.08 -13.25
C SER A 153 22.85 -1.16 -12.13
N ILE A 154 21.80 -1.96 -12.32
CA ILE A 154 20.79 -2.24 -11.28
C ILE A 154 21.47 -2.77 -10.02
N GLU A 155 22.41 -3.70 -10.19
CA GLU A 155 23.22 -4.23 -9.10
C GLU A 155 23.94 -3.13 -8.30
N LYS A 156 24.60 -2.21 -9.00
CA LYS A 156 25.34 -1.11 -8.37
C LYS A 156 24.43 -0.13 -7.65
N LEU A 157 23.24 0.16 -8.20
CA LEU A 157 22.22 1.01 -7.58
C LEU A 157 21.64 0.36 -6.30
N VAL A 158 21.28 -0.92 -6.38
CA VAL A 158 20.67 -1.67 -5.27
C VAL A 158 21.67 -1.93 -4.15
N PHE A 159 22.93 -2.25 -4.48
CA PHE A 159 23.96 -2.54 -3.48
C PHE A 159 24.81 -1.33 -3.06
N GLN A 160 24.65 -0.16 -3.70
CA GLN A 160 25.43 1.06 -3.42
C GLN A 160 26.94 0.82 -3.36
N ASN A 161 27.50 0.10 -4.33
CA ASN A 161 28.92 -0.27 -4.38
C ASN A 161 29.41 -1.19 -3.25
N THR A 162 28.51 -1.79 -2.46
CA THR A 162 28.87 -2.90 -1.56
C THR A 162 28.97 -4.22 -2.34
N ASN A 163 29.58 -5.24 -1.71
CA ASN A 163 29.77 -6.52 -2.36
C ASN A 163 28.40 -7.13 -2.77
N PRO A 164 28.27 -7.57 -4.04
CA PRO A 164 27.09 -8.27 -4.50
C PRO A 164 26.94 -9.59 -3.73
N ILE A 165 25.69 -9.99 -3.52
CA ILE A 165 25.35 -11.29 -2.93
C ILE A 165 24.50 -12.02 -3.97
N ASP A 166 25.08 -13.04 -4.60
CA ASP A 166 24.37 -13.85 -5.61
C ASP A 166 23.24 -14.68 -5.00
N ASP A 167 23.39 -15.08 -3.74
CA ASP A 167 22.36 -15.81 -3.00
C ASP A 167 21.27 -14.85 -2.47
N LEU A 168 20.20 -14.73 -3.24
CA LEU A 168 19.03 -13.90 -2.93
C LEU A 168 18.42 -14.20 -1.54
N SER A 169 18.55 -15.43 -1.02
CA SER A 169 18.03 -15.80 0.30
C SER A 169 18.74 -15.08 1.46
N LYS A 170 19.98 -14.62 1.23
CA LYS A 170 20.80 -13.91 2.22
C LYS A 170 20.60 -12.40 2.19
N TRP A 171 19.70 -11.90 1.34
CA TRP A 171 19.46 -10.46 1.24
C TRP A 171 18.74 -9.93 2.47
N GLN A 172 19.34 -8.94 3.11
CA GLN A 172 18.75 -8.22 4.24
C GLN A 172 17.63 -7.27 3.78
N ALA A 173 16.79 -6.85 4.73
CA ALA A 173 15.62 -6.00 4.49
C ALA A 173 15.92 -4.78 3.61
N ASN A 174 16.97 -4.01 3.92
CA ASN A 174 17.31 -2.79 3.17
C ASN A 174 17.67 -3.07 1.70
N ARG A 175 18.31 -4.21 1.41
CA ARG A 175 18.63 -4.63 0.04
C ARG A 175 17.38 -5.05 -0.71
N LYS A 176 16.50 -5.83 -0.06
CA LYS A 176 15.19 -6.19 -0.62
C LYS A 176 14.38 -4.93 -0.93
N PHE A 177 14.30 -4.00 0.01
CA PHE A 177 13.58 -2.74 -0.15
C PHE A 177 14.11 -1.90 -1.34
N ARG A 178 15.44 -1.75 -1.48
CA ARG A 178 16.03 -1.09 -2.66
C ARG A 178 15.65 -1.74 -3.98
N ALA A 179 15.62 -3.07 -4.04
CA ALA A 179 15.13 -3.76 -5.23
C ALA A 179 13.64 -3.46 -5.48
N ILE A 180 12.79 -3.48 -4.45
CA ILE A 180 11.37 -3.14 -4.60
C ILE A 180 11.16 -1.71 -5.05
N LEU A 181 11.94 -0.76 -4.53
CA LEU A 181 11.92 0.61 -5.02
C LEU A 181 12.21 0.65 -6.52
N TYR A 182 13.27 -0.01 -6.97
CA TYR A 182 13.61 -0.01 -8.38
C TYR A 182 12.54 -0.68 -9.24
N PHE A 183 12.13 -1.90 -8.90
CA PHE A 183 11.27 -2.73 -9.76
C PHE A 183 9.80 -2.28 -9.77
N PHE A 184 9.29 -1.78 -8.64
CA PHE A 184 7.86 -1.56 -8.44
C PHE A 184 7.49 -0.12 -8.07
N TYR A 185 8.29 0.59 -7.27
CA TYR A 185 7.98 2.00 -6.99
C TYR A 185 8.33 2.89 -8.19
N PHE A 186 9.55 2.75 -8.71
CA PHE A 186 10.05 3.50 -9.87
C PHE A 186 9.80 2.80 -11.21
N ASN A 187 9.13 1.63 -11.20
CA ASN A 187 8.81 0.85 -12.40
C ASN A 187 10.01 0.61 -13.35
N LYS A 188 11.20 0.36 -12.79
CA LYS A 188 12.47 0.17 -13.50
C LYS A 188 12.97 1.44 -14.21
N GLU A 189 12.57 2.62 -13.74
CA GLU A 189 12.93 3.91 -14.31
C GLU A 189 13.47 4.85 -13.23
N VAL A 190 14.79 4.99 -13.14
CA VAL A 190 15.43 5.93 -12.20
C VAL A 190 16.12 7.07 -12.95
N THR A 191 15.99 8.28 -12.41
CA THR A 191 16.61 9.50 -12.96
C THR A 191 18.13 9.46 -12.86
N ARG A 192 18.79 10.32 -13.65
CA ARG A 192 20.25 10.37 -13.78
C ARG A 192 21.00 10.49 -12.44
N ASP A 193 20.43 11.23 -11.50
CA ASP A 193 21.08 11.63 -10.26
C ASP A 193 20.63 10.82 -9.04
N ASP A 194 19.78 9.79 -9.22
CA ASP A 194 19.22 8.91 -8.20
C ASP A 194 18.65 9.60 -6.93
N TYR A 195 18.42 10.92 -7.00
CA TYR A 195 18.09 11.73 -5.84
C TYR A 195 16.74 11.33 -5.25
N GLU A 196 15.72 11.22 -6.08
CA GLU A 196 14.38 10.80 -5.66
C GLU A 196 14.41 9.38 -5.09
N PHE A 197 15.11 8.45 -5.76
CA PHE A 197 15.30 7.08 -5.30
C PHE A 197 15.92 7.04 -3.89
N ASN A 198 17.00 7.77 -3.68
CA ASN A 198 17.68 7.82 -2.39
C ASN A 198 16.86 8.56 -1.34
N SER A 199 16.09 9.59 -1.70
CA SER A 199 15.19 10.31 -0.78
C SER A 199 14.11 9.40 -0.19
N ILE A 200 13.47 8.58 -1.04
CA ILE A 200 12.50 7.57 -0.60
C ILE A 200 13.18 6.51 0.27
N TYR A 201 14.33 5.99 -0.17
CA TYR A 201 15.11 5.03 0.61
C TYR A 201 15.51 5.57 1.99
N PHE A 202 15.98 6.81 2.10
CA PHE A 202 16.42 7.37 3.37
C PHE A 202 15.25 7.61 4.33
N THR A 203 14.04 7.85 3.82
CA THR A 203 12.85 7.91 4.68
C THR A 203 12.50 6.53 5.23
N HIS A 204 12.58 5.48 4.41
CA HIS A 204 12.49 4.09 4.89
C HIS A 204 13.58 3.77 5.92
N GLU A 205 14.83 4.19 5.71
CA GLU A 205 15.90 3.99 6.70
C GLU A 205 15.57 4.65 8.04
N GLU A 206 15.05 5.87 8.05
CA GLU A 206 14.63 6.53 9.29
C GLU A 206 13.59 5.69 10.04
N ILE A 207 12.58 5.17 9.35
CA ILE A 207 11.58 4.26 9.91
C ILE A 207 12.24 2.98 10.45
N TYR A 208 13.12 2.36 9.67
CA TYR A 208 13.83 1.13 10.04
C TYR A 208 14.70 1.32 11.30
N GLN A 209 15.42 2.44 11.40
CA GLN A 209 16.25 2.74 12.57
C GLN A 209 15.40 2.99 13.82
N MET A 210 14.24 3.65 13.69
CA MET A 210 13.28 3.82 14.80
C MET A 210 12.71 2.47 15.24
N ARG A 211 12.26 1.64 14.29
CA ARG A 211 11.75 0.29 14.57
C ARG A 211 12.77 -0.57 15.33
N ASN A 212 14.05 -0.45 15.00
CA ASN A 212 15.12 -1.22 15.65
C ASN A 212 15.35 -0.85 17.12
N GLN A 213 14.79 0.25 17.64
CA GLN A 213 14.83 0.52 19.08
C GLN A 213 14.08 -0.55 19.89
N ASN A 214 13.07 -1.21 19.28
CA ASN A 214 12.34 -2.31 19.90
C ASN A 214 13.17 -3.60 20.02
N HIS A 215 14.27 -3.71 19.26
CA HIS A 215 15.13 -4.89 19.27
C HIS A 215 16.17 -4.77 20.39
N ARG A 216 15.91 -5.41 21.53
CA ARG A 216 16.85 -5.44 22.67
C ARG A 216 18.13 -6.20 22.31
N GLY A 217 19.31 -5.59 22.56
CA GLY A 217 20.55 -6.34 22.74
C GLY A 217 21.77 -5.92 21.92
N SER A 218 21.66 -4.95 20.99
CA SER A 218 22.82 -4.46 20.23
C SER A 218 23.11 -2.99 20.52
N LYS A 219 24.41 -2.63 20.59
CA LYS A 219 24.81 -1.22 20.74
C LYS A 219 24.49 -0.48 19.44
N PRO A 220 23.80 0.67 19.50
CA PRO A 220 23.45 1.40 18.30
C PRO A 220 24.71 1.92 17.61
N SER A 221 24.74 1.80 16.27
CA SER A 221 25.81 2.35 15.44
C SER A 221 25.80 3.89 15.47
N GLU A 222 26.90 4.55 15.05
CA GLU A 222 26.92 6.02 14.94
C GLU A 222 25.87 6.54 13.96
N TYR A 223 25.66 5.83 12.85
CA TYR A 223 24.61 6.15 11.89
C TYR A 223 23.22 6.08 12.54
N GLN A 224 22.94 5.00 13.28
CA GLN A 224 21.68 4.86 14.01
C GLN A 224 21.51 6.00 15.02
N LYS A 225 22.53 6.32 15.83
CA LYS A 225 22.47 7.44 16.77
C LYS A 225 22.19 8.78 16.08
N LYS A 226 22.84 9.06 14.96
CA LYS A 226 22.61 10.27 14.18
C LYS A 226 21.16 10.38 13.71
N THR A 227 20.60 9.28 13.21
CA THR A 227 19.21 9.22 12.77
C THR A 227 18.24 9.40 13.94
N LEU A 228 18.46 8.72 15.05
CA LEU A 228 17.62 8.84 16.25
C LEU A 228 17.63 10.27 16.79
N ASN A 229 18.82 10.88 16.92
CA ASN A 229 18.94 12.27 17.40
C ASN A 229 18.27 13.30 16.46
N LYS A 230 18.17 13.00 15.16
CA LYS A 230 17.47 13.85 14.20
C LYS A 230 15.96 13.83 14.43
N ILE A 231 15.42 12.67 14.81
CA ILE A 231 13.98 12.44 14.99
C ILE A 231 13.53 12.87 16.39
N GLN A 232 14.37 12.64 17.40
CA GLN A 232 14.09 12.96 18.80
C GLN A 232 13.66 14.42 18.97
N GLY A 233 12.53 14.63 19.66
CA GLY A 233 11.92 15.95 19.86
C GLY A 233 11.19 16.53 18.64
N ASN A 234 11.15 15.79 17.52
CA ASN A 234 10.43 16.15 16.29
C ASN A 234 9.39 15.09 15.88
N GLU A 235 8.99 14.21 16.81
CA GLU A 235 8.11 13.05 16.58
C GLU A 235 6.81 13.47 15.90
N SER A 236 6.19 14.58 16.33
CA SER A 236 4.96 15.11 15.73
C SER A 236 5.11 15.40 14.23
N LYS A 237 6.26 15.97 13.82
CA LYS A 237 6.56 16.22 12.39
C LYS A 237 6.80 14.91 11.65
N TYR A 238 7.44 13.96 12.30
CA TYR A 238 7.77 12.67 11.72
C TYR A 238 6.56 11.74 11.55
N TYR A 239 5.54 11.84 12.41
CA TYR A 239 4.24 11.18 12.16
C TYR A 239 3.72 11.58 10.77
N PHE A 240 3.59 12.88 10.49
CA PHE A 240 3.12 13.36 9.18
C PHE A 240 4.02 12.92 8.04
N LYS A 241 5.36 13.01 8.22
CA LYS A 241 6.31 12.55 7.21
C LYS A 241 6.10 11.08 6.87
N PHE A 242 5.96 10.23 7.87
CA PHE A 242 5.84 8.79 7.69
C PHE A 242 4.47 8.37 7.17
N TYR A 243 3.39 9.06 7.54
CA TYR A 243 2.09 8.89 6.87
C TYR A 243 2.17 9.20 5.37
N GLY A 244 2.75 10.35 5.03
CA GLY A 244 2.92 10.75 3.63
C GLY A 244 3.76 9.74 2.85
N PHE A 245 4.83 9.25 3.46
CA PHE A 245 5.65 8.19 2.87
C PHE A 245 4.87 6.88 2.66
N LEU A 246 4.11 6.41 3.65
CA LEU A 246 3.34 5.17 3.55
C LEU A 246 2.30 5.26 2.42
N GLN A 247 1.54 6.36 2.39
CA GLN A 247 0.54 6.61 1.36
C GLN A 247 1.15 6.66 -0.05
N ASP A 248 2.24 7.40 -0.22
CA ASP A 248 2.94 7.50 -1.49
C ASP A 248 3.52 6.16 -1.93
N PHE A 249 4.21 5.44 -1.03
CA PHE A 249 4.74 4.10 -1.30
C PHE A 249 3.66 3.15 -1.79
N ILE A 250 2.54 3.05 -1.06
CA ILE A 250 1.43 2.18 -1.44
C ILE A 250 0.86 2.59 -2.79
N THR A 251 0.61 3.89 -3.01
CA THR A 251 0.05 4.38 -4.27
C THR A 251 0.92 3.99 -5.47
N GLN A 252 2.25 4.13 -5.37
CA GLN A 252 3.15 3.75 -6.45
C GLN A 252 3.17 2.23 -6.68
N ILE A 253 3.16 1.43 -5.61
CA ILE A 253 3.09 -0.03 -5.73
C ILE A 253 1.76 -0.45 -6.37
N GLU A 254 0.64 0.08 -5.90
CA GLU A 254 -0.70 -0.19 -6.46
C GLU A 254 -0.75 0.09 -7.95
N TYR A 255 -0.30 1.29 -8.35
CA TYR A 255 -0.30 1.71 -9.74
C TYR A 255 0.57 0.80 -10.62
N ASN A 256 1.82 0.56 -10.22
CA ASN A 256 2.76 -0.16 -11.07
C ASN A 256 2.51 -1.66 -11.11
N VAL A 257 2.11 -2.28 -10.00
CA VAL A 257 1.75 -3.71 -9.99
C VAL A 257 0.51 -3.95 -10.84
N SER A 258 -0.53 -3.13 -10.69
CA SER A 258 -1.75 -3.24 -11.50
C SER A 258 -1.46 -3.09 -13.00
N ASN A 259 -0.62 -2.12 -13.38
CA ASN A 259 -0.23 -1.92 -14.78
C ASN A 259 0.60 -3.09 -15.34
N GLN A 260 1.49 -3.69 -14.54
CA GLN A 260 2.26 -4.86 -14.95
C GLN A 260 1.37 -6.09 -15.17
N SER A 261 0.33 -6.28 -14.34
CA SER A 261 -0.69 -7.33 -14.53
C SER A 261 -1.46 -7.16 -15.83
N ILE A 262 -1.97 -5.95 -16.11
CA ILE A 262 -2.69 -5.62 -17.35
C ILE A 262 -1.82 -5.87 -18.59
N LEU A 263 -0.54 -5.53 -18.54
CA LEU A 263 0.39 -5.77 -19.65
C LEU A 263 0.67 -7.27 -19.87
N THR A 264 0.62 -8.08 -18.81
CA THR A 264 0.81 -9.53 -18.87
C THR A 264 -0.43 -10.21 -19.47
N GLU A 265 -1.63 -9.77 -19.10
CA GLU A 265 -2.90 -10.24 -19.68
C GLU A 265 -2.97 -9.91 -21.18
N LYS A 266 -2.68 -8.66 -21.57
CA LYS A 266 -2.65 -8.26 -22.99
C LYS A 266 -1.62 -9.03 -23.82
N LYS A 267 -0.45 -9.36 -23.24
CA LYS A 267 0.56 -10.21 -23.92
C LYS A 267 0.09 -11.66 -24.06
N THR A 268 -0.74 -12.14 -23.14
CA THR A 268 -1.30 -13.50 -23.17
C THR A 268 -2.47 -13.60 -24.16
N GLU A 269 -3.29 -12.56 -24.27
CA GLU A 269 -4.31 -12.41 -25.32
C GLU A 269 -3.67 -12.30 -26.71
N ASN A 270 -2.64 -11.47 -26.88
CA ASN A 270 -1.92 -11.36 -28.15
C ASN A 270 -1.11 -12.62 -28.52
N LYS A 271 -0.79 -13.50 -27.55
CA LYS A 271 -0.19 -14.82 -27.82
C LYS A 271 -1.21 -15.89 -28.22
N LYS A 272 -2.51 -15.64 -28.05
CA LYS A 272 -3.58 -16.49 -28.59
C LYS A 272 -3.95 -16.08 -30.01
N THR A 273 -3.00 -16.21 -30.95
CA THR A 273 -3.18 -16.68 -32.35
C THR A 273 -1.98 -16.28 -33.22
N PHE A 274 -1.17 -17.26 -33.63
CA PHE A 274 -0.73 -17.43 -35.02
C PHE A 274 -0.19 -18.85 -35.22
N LYS A 275 -1.12 -19.81 -35.20
CA LYS A 275 -1.02 -21.08 -35.94
C LYS A 275 -2.34 -21.28 -36.67
N GLY A 276 -2.56 -20.47 -37.70
CA GLY A 276 -3.67 -20.61 -38.62
C GLY A 276 -3.12 -20.57 -40.03
N LYS A 277 -3.17 -21.72 -40.71
CA LYS A 277 -3.02 -21.81 -42.16
C LYS A 277 -3.98 -20.79 -42.79
N THR A 278 -3.52 -20.08 -43.82
CA THR A 278 -4.39 -19.34 -44.74
C THR A 278 -5.41 -20.29 -45.33
N ALA A 279 -6.63 -20.28 -44.79
CA ALA A 279 -7.81 -20.89 -45.39
C ALA A 279 -8.67 -19.75 -45.95
N ASN A 280 -8.85 -19.75 -47.27
CA ASN A 280 -9.74 -18.82 -47.97
C ASN A 280 -11.17 -18.99 -47.46
N THR A 281 -11.65 -18.07 -46.62
CA THR A 281 -13.04 -18.02 -46.17
C THR A 281 -13.93 -17.42 -47.26
N LEU A 282 -14.23 -18.22 -48.27
CA LEU A 282 -15.35 -18.00 -49.21
C LEU A 282 -16.01 -19.33 -49.66
N GLY A 283 -15.66 -20.46 -49.02
CA GLY A 283 -16.09 -21.80 -49.45
C GLY A 283 -17.19 -22.49 -48.62
N ASP A 284 -17.44 -22.06 -47.38
CA ASP A 284 -18.17 -22.90 -46.42
C ASP A 284 -19.58 -22.38 -46.08
N ASN A 285 -20.22 -21.65 -47.00
CA ASN A 285 -21.65 -21.36 -46.89
C ASN A 285 -22.44 -22.34 -47.78
N PRO A 286 -23.18 -23.30 -47.19
CA PRO A 286 -23.92 -24.32 -47.95
C PRO A 286 -25.02 -23.73 -48.84
N ASP A 287 -25.51 -22.52 -48.57
CA ASP A 287 -26.48 -21.82 -49.41
C ASP A 287 -25.83 -21.23 -50.68
N LEU A 288 -24.57 -20.79 -50.59
CA LEU A 288 -23.78 -20.33 -51.74
C LEU A 288 -23.38 -21.50 -52.65
N ALA A 289 -23.05 -22.66 -52.08
CA ALA A 289 -22.73 -23.86 -52.85
C ALA A 289 -23.92 -24.34 -53.72
N LYS A 290 -25.15 -24.26 -53.21
CA LYS A 290 -26.37 -24.56 -53.98
C LYS A 290 -26.63 -23.55 -55.10
N LEU A 291 -26.31 -22.27 -54.88
CA LEU A 291 -26.46 -21.22 -55.90
C LEU A 291 -25.49 -21.43 -57.07
N PHE A 292 -24.24 -21.83 -56.81
CA PHE A 292 -23.25 -22.11 -57.86
C PHE A 292 -23.53 -23.39 -58.67
N GLU A 293 -24.14 -24.41 -58.05
CA GLU A 293 -24.63 -25.61 -58.75
C GLU A 293 -25.78 -25.30 -59.71
N GLN A 294 -26.70 -24.39 -59.33
CA GLN A 294 -27.81 -23.97 -60.18
C GLN A 294 -27.36 -23.10 -61.36
N LEU A 295 -26.30 -22.30 -61.18
CA LEU A 295 -25.73 -21.44 -62.23
C LEU A 295 -24.91 -22.21 -63.28
N LYS A 296 -24.40 -23.41 -62.97
CA LYS A 296 -23.67 -24.26 -63.93
C LYS A 296 -24.56 -25.07 -64.90
N LYS A 297 -25.88 -25.05 -64.71
CA LYS A 297 -26.85 -25.79 -65.57
C LYS A 297 -27.56 -24.90 -66.61
N LYS A 298 -27.17 -23.63 -66.72
CA LYS A 298 -27.57 -22.74 -67.81
C LYS A 298 -26.29 -22.17 -68.43
N ASP A 299 -25.69 -22.97 -69.30
CA ASP A 299 -25.01 -22.62 -70.56
C ASP A 299 -24.35 -23.87 -71.14
#